data_AF-A0A496XAP6-F1
#
_entry.id   AF-A0A496XAP6-F1
#
_cell.length_a   1.000
_cell.length_b   1.000
_cell.length_c   1.000
_cell.angle_alpha   90.00
_cell.angle_beta   90.00
_cell.angle_gamma   90.00
#
_symmetry.space_group_name_H-M   'P 1'
#
loop_
_entity.id
_entity.type
_entity.pdbx_description
1 polymer ?
#
loop_
_entity_poly.entity_id
_entity_poly.type
_entity_poly.pdbx_seq_one_letter_code
_entity_poly.pdbx_strand_id
1 'polypeptide(L)' 'MTYIIIFAVIIVWLNLAILADKSINELYDMPLETLVLPLRLITLLLSPILLIVYERHLFYSKADRQI' A
#
# COMPACT_ATOMS: atom_id res chain seq x y z
N MET A 1 7.15 -0.84 -27.98
CA MET A 1 7.56 0.14 -26.93
C MET A 1 6.59 0.15 -25.76
N THR A 2 5.27 0.20 -26.01
CA THR A 2 4.23 0.26 -24.95
C THR A 2 4.32 -0.87 -23.93
N TYR A 3 4.53 -2.12 -24.37
CA TYR A 3 4.65 -3.28 -23.47
C TYR A 3 5.85 -3.22 -22.51
N ILE A 4 6.97 -2.63 -22.94
CA ILE A 4 8.18 -2.50 -22.10
C ILE A 4 7.93 -1.50 -20.97
N ILE A 5 7.22 -0.40 -21.28
CA ILE A 5 6.85 0.62 -20.30
C ILE A 5 5.88 0.04 -19.28
N ILE A 6 4.85 -0.69 -19.75
CA ILE A 6 3.89 -1.36 -18.86
C ILE A 6 4.60 -2.34 -17.92
N PHE A 7 5.53 -3.13 -18.45
CA PHE A 7 6.32 -4.07 -17.65
C PHE A 7 7.16 -3.37 -16.58
N ALA A 8 7.83 -2.27 -16.93
CA ALA A 8 8.59 -1.47 -15.98
C ALA A 8 7.69 -0.86 -14.88
N VAL A 9 6.51 -0.35 -15.25
CA VAL A 9 5.51 0.17 -14.30
C VAL A 9 5.03 -0.92 -13.35
N ILE A 10 4.77 -2.13 -13.84
CA ILE A 10 4.36 -3.28 -13.01
C ILE A 10 5.44 -3.63 -11.99
N ILE A 11 6.71 -3.66 -12.40
CA ILE A 11 7.84 -3.92 -11.48
C ILE A 11 7.89 -2.87 -10.37
N VAL A 12 7.81 -1.58 -10.74
CA VAL A 12 7.80 -0.49 -9.76
C VAL A 12 6.60 -0.60 -8.83
N TRP A 13 5.42 -0.93 -9.37
CA TRP A 13 4.19 -1.11 -8.59
C TRP A 13 4.30 -2.25 -7.58
N LEU A 14 4.86 -3.40 -7.99
CA LEU A 14 5.10 -4.54 -7.11
C LEU A 14 6.07 -4.20 -5.98
N ASN A 15 7.14 -3.45 -6.26
CA ASN A 15 8.07 -3.00 -5.23
C ASN A 15 7.39 -2.05 -4.22
N LEU A 16 6.59 -1.10 -4.72
CA LEU A 16 5.79 -0.21 -3.88
C LEU A 16 4.77 -0.98 -3.03
N ALA A 17 4.13 -1.99 -3.61
CA ALA A 17 3.15 -2.81 -2.91
C ALA A 17 3.77 -3.60 -1.75
N ILE A 18 4.95 -4.20 -1.96
CA ILE A 18 5.68 -4.92 -0.90
C ILE A 18 6.13 -3.97 0.21
N LEU A 19 6.63 -2.79 -0.16
CA LEU A 19 7.04 -1.77 0.82
C LEU A 19 5.84 -1.28 1.65
N ALA A 20 4.72 -1.03 0.98
CA ALA A 20 3.48 -0.62 1.63
C ALA A 20 2.95 -1.72 2.55
N ASP A 21 2.98 -2.98 2.11
CA ASP A 21 2.59 -4.13 2.91
C ASP A 21 3.38 -4.24 4.21
N LYS A 22 4.71 -4.07 4.12
CA LYS A 22 5.58 -4.08 5.29
C LYS A 22 5.18 -2.98 6.28
N SER A 23 4.91 -1.78 5.80
CA SER A 23 4.51 -0.66 6.67
C SER A 23 3.11 -0.85 7.28
N ILE A 24 2.17 -1.48 6.56
CA ILE A 24 0.83 -1.76 7.07
C ILE A 24 0.88 -2.86 8.12
N ASN A 25 1.67 -3.92 7.91
CA ASN A 25 1.91 -4.97 8.92
C ASN A 25 2.61 -4.43 10.18
N GLU A 26 3.46 -3.41 10.05
CA GLU A 26 4.08 -2.75 11.21
C GLU A 26 3.07 -1.86 11.96
N LEU A 27 2.03 -1.39 11.28
CA LEU A 27 1.04 -0.46 11.82
C LEU A 27 -0.18 -1.18 12.44
N TYR A 28 -0.58 -2.29 11.83
CA TYR A 28 -1.63 -3.18 12.30
C TYR A 28 -0.96 -4.53 12.54
N ASP A 29 -0.85 -4.97 13.80
CA ASP A 29 -0.31 -6.28 14.24
C ASP A 29 -1.08 -7.52 13.68
N MET A 30 -1.76 -7.36 12.54
CA MET A 30 -2.49 -8.40 11.82
C MET A 30 -1.70 -8.72 10.54
N PRO A 31 -0.89 -9.80 10.54
CA PRO A 31 -0.12 -10.15 9.36
C PRO A 31 -1.07 -10.53 8.23
N LEU A 32 -0.80 -10.04 7.01
CA LEU A 32 -1.52 -10.43 5.80
C LEU A 32 -1.54 -11.94 5.57
N GLU A 33 -0.63 -12.67 6.22
CA GLU A 33 -0.60 -14.12 6.22
C GLU A 33 -1.86 -14.78 6.80
N THR A 34 -2.65 -14.04 7.58
CA THR A 34 -3.94 -14.52 8.08
C THR A 34 -5.06 -14.41 7.05
N LEU A 35 -4.88 -13.61 5.99
CA LEU A 35 -5.88 -13.44 4.93
C LEU A 35 -5.83 -14.60 3.93
N VAL A 36 -7.01 -14.97 3.42
CA VAL A 36 -7.18 -15.91 2.31
C VAL A 36 -6.51 -15.37 1.04
N LEU A 37 -5.93 -16.28 0.25
CA LEU A 37 -5.10 -15.98 -0.93
C LEU A 37 -5.68 -14.93 -1.92
N PRO A 38 -6.97 -14.98 -2.32
CA PRO A 38 -7.54 -13.95 -3.19
C PRO A 38 -7.59 -12.58 -2.52
N LEU A 39 -7.87 -12.52 -1.21
CA LEU A 39 -7.93 -11.26 -0.48
C LEU A 39 -6.52 -10.67 -0.31
N ARG A 40 -5.49 -11.51 -0.12
CA ARG A 40 -4.08 -11.06 -0.11
C ARG A 40 -3.66 -10.39 -1.40
N LEU A 41 -4.09 -10.90 -2.55
CA LEU A 41 -3.76 -10.30 -3.85
C LEU A 41 -4.44 -8.93 -4.01
N ILE A 42 -5.69 -8.83 -3.59
CA ILE A 42 -6.45 -7.56 -3.61
C ILE A 42 -5.79 -6.54 -2.68
N THR A 43 -5.44 -6.94 -1.45
CA THR A 43 -4.74 -6.05 -0.52
C THR A 43 -3.38 -5.67 -1.04
N LEU A 44 -2.60 -6.58 -1.65
CA LEU A 44 -1.30 -6.24 -2.26
C LEU A 44 -1.45 -5.20 -3.37
N LEU A 45 -2.46 -5.35 -4.25
CA LEU A 45 -2.74 -4.40 -5.33
C LEU A 45 -3.18 -3.02 -4.80
N LEU A 46 -3.96 -2.99 -3.72
CA LEU A 46 -4.51 -1.78 -3.11
C LEU A 46 -3.60 -1.17 -2.04
N SER A 47 -2.65 -1.92 -1.49
CA SER A 47 -1.73 -1.52 -0.42
C SER A 47 -1.05 -0.17 -0.67
N PRO A 48 -0.44 0.10 -1.85
CA PRO A 48 0.19 1.40 -2.09
C PRO A 48 -0.83 2.55 -2.14
N ILE A 49 -2.07 2.30 -2.59
CA ILE A 49 -3.15 3.31 -2.60
C ILE A 49 -3.63 3.57 -1.17
N LEU A 50 -3.87 2.50 -0.39
CA LEU A 50 -4.29 2.56 1.00
C LEU A 50 -3.28 3.31 1.85
N LEU A 51 -1.99 3.09 1.63
CA LEU A 51 -0.91 3.80 2.32
C LEU A 51 -0.94 5.30 2.02
N ILE A 52 -1.04 5.70 0.75
CA ILE A 52 -1.14 7.12 0.36
C ILE A 52 -2.38 7.77 0.99
N VAL A 53 -3.53 7.09 0.97
CA VAL A 53 -4.76 7.58 1.57
C VAL A 53 -4.62 7.69 3.09
N TYR A 54 -4.01 6.69 3.74
CA TYR A 54 -3.77 6.67 5.17
C TYR A 54 -2.84 7.81 5.60
N GLU A 55 -1.68 7.95 4.96
CA GLU A 55 -0.73 9.04 5.24
C GLU A 55 -1.36 10.40 5.01
N ARG A 56 -2.12 10.57 3.94
CA ARG A 56 -2.88 11.80 3.68
C ARG A 56 -3.86 12.07 4.83
N HIS A 57 -4.67 11.10 5.21
CA HIS A 57 -5.64 11.27 6.29
C HIS A 57 -4.96 11.59 7.64
N LEU A 58 -3.85 10.92 7.95
CA LEU A 58 -3.05 11.18 9.15
C LEU A 58 -2.44 12.57 9.13
N PHE A 59 -1.93 13.03 7.97
CA PHE A 59 -1.36 14.36 7.79
C PHE A 59 -2.41 15.46 8.01
N TYR A 60 -3.61 15.32 7.42
CA TYR A 60 -4.70 16.27 7.63
C TYR A 60 -5.20 16.25 9.08
N SER A 61 -5.30 15.08 9.72
CA SER A 61 -5.68 14.98 11.12
C SER A 61 -4.64 15.61 12.08
N LYS A 62 -3.35 15.52 11.76
CA LYS A 62 -2.29 16.19 12.53
C LYS A 62 -2.30 17.72 12.30
N ALA A 63 -2.59 18.17 11.09
CA ALA A 63 -2.71 19.60 10.80
C ALA A 63 -3.87 20.26 11.55
N ASP A 64 -5.00 19.56 11.69
CA ASP A 64 -6.19 20.06 12.39
C ASP A 64 -6.02 20.08 13.93
N ARG A 65 -5.13 19.25 14.48
CA ARG A 65 -4.80 19.22 15.93
C ARG A 65 -3.82 20.30 16.38
N GLN A 66 -3.27 21.10 15.47
CA GLN A 66 -2.31 22.18 15.79
C GLN A 66 -2.95 23.58 15.77
N ILE A 67 -4.28 23.69 15.63
CA ILE A 67 -5.05 24.93 15.71
C ILE A 67 -5.77 25.00 17.07
#